data_AF-A0A4R7VF55-F1
#
_entry.id   AF-A0A4R7VF55-F1
#
_cell.length_a   1.000
_cell.length_b   1.000
_cell.length_c   1.000
_cell.angle_alpha   90.00
_cell.angle_beta   90.00
_cell.angle_gamma   90.00
#
_symmetry.space_group_name_H-M   'P 1'
#
loop_
_entity.id
_entity.type
_entity.pdbx_description
1 polymer ?
#
loop_
_entity_poly.entity_id
_entity_poly.type
_entity_poly.pdbx_seq_one_letter_code
_entity_poly.pdbx_strand_id
1 'polypeptide(L)'
;MDEKTPSRVTRRDVFRASAGAAAVLAAAGAPIIATAAPALADKGQGLPGSTLHAEPLIPARNRGMILYSVRDRITAAPDNTGVPYGFAQVLEAVAKCGYKEVEFAGYTQHESILGRQITPTEIRALLDANGLVANGTHTTINPTTFEQEMDIAQTLGMKNIGTGGDPSGSRYKADWDAAADVWNDLGRKAKKRGLRLYTHNHHDAYDFLLDAGPLDANGRPTRSTGLRKLEYFFGITDPRYVFFEMDIYWAYVARFRHQTYTDKRGNTQTDLFDPILTVAPQTTRFPLFHAKDGVRNPAAGDGYDMTALGVGDINFQQFFEVIGEQNFHHANWENDNAPGGAANPGQSLQQAQISYTNMSELTIYRK
;
A
#
# COMPACT_ATOMS: atom_id res chain seq x y z
N MET A 1 -21.94 -22.32 38.05
CA MET A 1 -21.53 -22.62 36.66
C MET A 1 -22.60 -22.00 35.79
N ASP A 2 -22.30 -20.87 35.16
CA ASP A 2 -23.10 -20.31 34.09
C ASP A 2 -22.13 -19.74 33.06
N GLU A 3 -22.16 -20.37 31.89
CA GLU A 3 -21.24 -20.19 30.78
C GLU A 3 -21.77 -19.05 29.90
N LYS A 4 -21.07 -17.91 29.87
CA LYS A 4 -21.41 -16.80 28.97
C LYS A 4 -20.84 -17.08 27.58
N THR A 5 -21.72 -17.44 26.66
CA THR A 5 -21.44 -17.48 25.21
C THR A 5 -21.14 -16.07 24.68
N PRO A 6 -20.09 -15.85 23.86
CA PRO A 6 -19.83 -14.55 23.26
C PRO A 6 -20.81 -14.29 22.10
N SER A 7 -21.41 -13.09 22.09
CA SER A 7 -22.35 -12.65 21.04
C SER A 7 -21.65 -12.46 19.70
N ARG A 8 -22.14 -13.14 18.66
CA ARG A 8 -21.76 -12.92 17.26
C ARG A 8 -22.24 -11.54 16.79
N VAL A 9 -21.31 -10.67 16.41
CA VAL A 9 -21.59 -9.46 15.64
C VAL A 9 -21.99 -9.88 14.22
N THR A 10 -23.11 -9.38 13.70
CA THR A 10 -23.58 -9.67 12.34
C THR A 10 -23.53 -8.42 11.47
N ARG A 11 -23.48 -8.61 10.15
CA ARG A 11 -23.29 -7.59 9.09
C ARG A 11 -24.25 -6.38 9.11
N ARG A 12 -25.18 -6.29 10.06
CA ARG A 12 -26.11 -5.16 10.27
C ARG A 12 -25.65 -4.16 11.34
N ASP A 13 -24.68 -4.51 12.18
CA ASP A 13 -24.21 -3.61 13.25
C ASP A 13 -23.22 -2.54 12.74
N VAL A 14 -22.67 -2.71 11.53
CA VAL A 14 -21.73 -1.77 10.89
C VAL A 14 -22.43 -0.51 10.35
N PHE A 15 -23.76 -0.50 10.22
CA PHE A 15 -24.49 0.63 9.60
C PHE A 15 -25.00 1.71 10.57
N ARG A 16 -24.58 1.71 11.84
CA ARG A 16 -25.01 2.73 12.82
C ARG A 16 -23.92 3.62 13.41
N ALA A 17 -22.69 3.56 12.91
CA ALA A 17 -21.56 4.34 13.43
C ALA A 17 -21.08 5.49 12.51
N SER A 18 -21.89 5.95 11.56
CA SER A 18 -21.54 7.04 10.64
C SER A 18 -22.63 8.12 10.50
N ALA A 19 -23.28 8.44 11.61
CA ALA A 19 -24.17 9.60 11.71
C ALA A 19 -23.71 10.51 12.86
N GLY A 20 -22.77 11.41 12.56
CA GLY A 20 -22.27 12.42 13.48
C GLY A 20 -21.53 13.53 12.73
N ALA A 21 -22.25 14.63 12.48
CA ALA A 21 -21.82 15.92 11.92
C ALA A 21 -21.97 16.11 10.39
N ALA A 22 -23.21 16.16 9.92
CA ALA A 22 -23.59 16.93 8.73
C ALA A 22 -24.87 17.72 9.04
N ALA A 23 -24.71 18.95 9.53
CA ALA A 23 -25.78 19.93 9.59
C ALA A 23 -25.20 21.34 9.47
N VAL A 24 -25.03 21.82 8.24
CA VAL A 24 -25.12 23.26 7.95
C VAL A 24 -25.93 23.44 6.68
N LEU A 25 -27.18 23.84 6.87
CA LEU A 25 -28.05 24.39 5.84
C LEU A 25 -27.48 25.75 5.38
N ALA A 26 -27.46 25.92 4.06
CA ALA A 26 -27.04 27.14 3.38
C ALA A 26 -27.90 28.35 3.75
N ALA A 27 -27.26 29.47 4.09
CA ALA A 27 -27.76 30.82 3.83
C ALA A 27 -26.61 31.84 3.94
N ALA A 28 -26.52 32.71 2.93
CA ALA A 28 -25.62 33.86 2.78
C ALA A 28 -24.15 33.55 2.41
N GLY A 29 -23.76 34.02 1.22
CA GLY A 29 -22.40 33.93 0.71
C GLY A 29 -21.39 34.63 1.60
N ALA A 30 -20.34 33.89 1.95
CA ALA A 30 -19.07 34.38 2.46
C ALA A 30 -17.96 33.54 1.80
N PRO A 31 -16.81 34.13 1.46
CA PRO A 31 -15.78 33.46 0.68
C PRO A 31 -15.28 32.21 1.41
N ILE A 32 -15.05 31.14 0.65
CA ILE A 32 -14.29 29.97 1.10
C ILE A 32 -12.92 30.51 1.49
N ILE A 33 -12.70 30.71 2.80
CA ILE A 33 -11.36 30.95 3.34
C ILE A 33 -10.63 29.63 3.14
N ALA A 34 -9.77 29.58 2.13
CA ALA A 34 -8.72 28.60 2.05
C ALA A 34 -7.91 28.72 3.35
N THR A 35 -8.10 27.79 4.27
CA THR A 35 -7.27 27.70 5.47
C THR A 35 -5.89 27.25 5.00
N ALA A 36 -5.00 28.23 4.83
CA ALA A 36 -3.59 28.01 4.66
C ALA A 36 -3.06 27.26 5.90
N ALA A 37 -2.54 26.05 5.66
CA ALA A 37 -1.87 25.15 6.61
C ALA A 37 -2.71 24.73 7.84
N PRO A 38 -2.80 23.42 8.16
CA PRO A 38 -3.18 23.05 9.51
C PRO A 38 -2.13 23.64 10.46
N ALA A 39 -2.61 24.21 11.58
CA ALA A 39 -1.75 24.72 12.63
C ALA A 39 -0.73 23.63 13.01
N LEU A 40 0.55 23.94 12.82
CA LEU A 40 1.66 23.20 13.38
C LEU A 40 1.30 22.75 14.79
N ALA A 41 1.39 21.44 15.01
CA ALA A 41 1.20 20.75 16.28
C ALA A 41 1.40 21.68 17.48
N ASP A 42 0.29 22.05 18.11
CA ASP A 42 0.34 22.63 19.44
C ASP A 42 1.13 21.67 20.31
N LYS A 43 2.20 22.17 20.92
CA LYS A 43 2.99 21.43 21.90
C LYS A 43 2.17 21.35 23.19
N GLY A 44 1.13 20.53 23.16
CA GLY A 44 0.55 19.89 24.32
C GLY A 44 -0.14 20.80 25.33
N GLN A 45 -0.85 21.85 24.93
CA GLN A 45 -1.86 22.45 25.82
C GLN A 45 -3.19 22.58 25.10
N GLY A 46 -3.86 21.43 24.96
CA GLY A 46 -5.29 21.39 24.68
C GLY A 46 -6.06 22.29 25.66
N LEU A 47 -7.26 22.72 25.25
CA LEU A 47 -8.12 23.59 26.06
C LEU A 47 -8.15 23.13 27.53
N PRO A 48 -8.03 24.04 28.52
CA PRO A 48 -8.07 23.67 29.93
C PRO A 48 -9.30 22.79 30.25
N GLY A 49 -9.06 21.56 30.71
CA GLY A 49 -10.12 20.57 31.00
C GLY A 49 -10.47 19.62 29.86
N SER A 50 -9.88 19.76 28.67
CA SER A 50 -9.97 18.76 27.60
C SER A 50 -9.09 17.56 27.92
N THR A 51 -9.65 16.34 27.86
CA THR A 51 -8.86 15.11 27.85
C THR A 51 -8.44 14.71 26.44
N LEU A 52 -8.98 15.38 25.41
CA LEU A 52 -8.66 15.06 24.02
C LEU A 52 -7.29 15.59 23.62
N HIS A 53 -6.47 14.74 23.03
CA HIS A 53 -5.22 15.09 22.36
C HIS A 53 -5.15 14.49 20.95
N ALA A 54 -4.45 15.19 20.06
CA ALA A 54 -4.18 14.72 18.71
C ALA A 54 -2.95 13.81 18.72
N GLU A 55 -3.06 12.66 18.08
CA GLU A 55 -1.97 11.73 17.82
C GLU A 55 -1.81 11.53 16.31
N PRO A 56 -0.61 11.19 15.81
CA PRO A 56 -0.43 10.77 14.43
C PRO A 56 -1.34 9.58 14.08
N LEU A 57 -2.13 9.70 13.00
CA LEU A 57 -2.93 8.58 12.49
C LEU A 57 -2.04 7.45 12.00
N ILE A 58 -0.99 7.81 11.25
CA ILE A 58 0.10 6.91 10.86
C ILE A 58 1.28 7.22 11.78
N PRO A 59 1.72 6.28 12.65
CA PRO A 59 2.85 6.51 13.54
C PRO A 59 4.10 6.93 12.76
N ALA A 60 4.85 7.92 13.26
CA ALA A 60 6.02 8.46 12.55
C ALA A 60 7.05 7.39 12.14
N ARG A 61 7.20 6.34 12.93
CA ARG A 61 8.12 5.22 12.66
C ARG A 61 7.64 4.25 11.56
N ASN A 62 6.36 4.32 11.19
CA ASN A 62 5.70 3.48 10.18
C ASN A 62 5.41 4.26 8.89
N ARG A 63 6.02 5.44 8.72
CA ARG A 63 5.94 6.27 7.51
C ARG A 63 7.14 5.92 6.64
N GLY A 64 6.87 5.16 5.59
CA GLY A 64 7.86 4.67 4.65
C GLY A 64 7.65 5.19 3.24
N MET A 65 8.54 4.79 2.35
CA MET A 65 8.39 4.96 0.91
C MET A 65 9.00 3.79 0.17
N ILE A 66 8.42 3.44 -0.97
CA ILE A 66 9.09 2.54 -1.91
C ILE A 66 10.06 3.33 -2.80
N LEU A 67 11.30 2.83 -2.89
CA LEU A 67 12.37 3.48 -3.63
C LEU A 67 12.13 3.53 -5.14
N TYR A 68 11.15 2.76 -5.65
CA TYR A 68 10.66 2.89 -7.02
C TYR A 68 10.25 4.35 -7.33
N SER A 69 9.67 5.07 -6.38
CA SER A 69 9.25 6.46 -6.56
C SER A 69 10.40 7.43 -6.84
N VAL A 70 11.61 7.09 -6.36
CA VAL A 70 12.84 7.90 -6.53
C VAL A 70 13.90 7.15 -7.35
N ARG A 71 13.47 6.16 -8.13
CA ARG A 71 14.33 5.29 -8.94
C ARG A 71 15.24 6.07 -9.87
N ASP A 72 14.73 7.16 -10.43
CA ASP A 72 15.47 8.06 -11.31
C ASP A 72 16.73 8.62 -10.66
N ARG A 73 16.70 8.81 -9.34
CA ARG A 73 17.87 9.25 -8.56
C ARG A 73 18.71 8.10 -8.02
N ILE A 74 18.10 6.97 -7.66
CA ILE A 74 18.87 5.77 -7.28
C ILE A 74 19.76 5.29 -8.43
N THR A 75 19.24 5.29 -9.67
CA THR A 75 19.96 4.80 -10.86
C THR A 75 20.73 5.88 -11.62
N ALA A 76 20.67 7.14 -11.20
CA ALA A 76 21.38 8.22 -11.86
C ALA A 76 22.90 8.02 -11.79
N ALA A 77 23.58 8.33 -12.90
CA ALA A 77 25.02 8.52 -12.88
C ALA A 77 25.40 9.77 -12.07
N PRO A 78 26.63 9.85 -11.54
CA PRO A 78 27.16 11.09 -10.99
C PRO A 78 27.00 12.24 -12.00
N ASP A 79 26.37 13.31 -11.55
CA ASP A 79 26.08 14.49 -12.36
C ASP A 79 26.33 15.78 -11.56
N ASN A 80 26.27 16.93 -12.24
CA ASN A 80 26.45 18.25 -11.63
C ASN A 80 25.11 18.96 -11.34
N THR A 81 24.00 18.23 -11.29
CA THR A 81 22.67 18.82 -11.08
C THR A 81 22.47 19.31 -9.65
N GLY A 82 23.29 18.84 -8.71
CA GLY A 82 23.12 19.07 -7.27
C GLY A 82 22.00 18.23 -6.65
N VAL A 83 21.35 17.35 -7.41
CA VAL A 83 20.32 16.44 -6.92
C VAL A 83 20.97 15.13 -6.45
N PRO A 84 20.64 14.63 -5.24
CA PRO A 84 21.16 13.37 -4.73
C PRO A 84 21.09 12.22 -5.73
N TYR A 85 22.12 11.39 -5.82
CA TYR A 85 22.13 10.17 -6.64
C TYR A 85 22.72 8.97 -5.90
N GLY A 86 22.34 7.76 -6.36
CA GLY A 86 22.76 6.50 -5.74
C GLY A 86 22.18 6.29 -4.35
N PHE A 87 22.38 5.10 -3.78
CA PHE A 87 21.80 4.77 -2.47
C PHE A 87 22.29 5.70 -1.37
N ALA A 88 23.58 6.05 -1.33
CA ALA A 88 24.15 6.81 -0.22
C ALA A 88 23.49 8.19 -0.05
N GLN A 89 23.43 8.99 -1.12
CA GLN A 89 22.89 10.34 -1.04
C GLN A 89 21.35 10.35 -1.04
N VAL A 90 20.72 9.42 -1.78
CA VAL A 90 19.25 9.37 -1.83
C VAL A 90 18.68 8.91 -0.49
N LEU A 91 19.25 7.88 0.16
CA LEU A 91 18.78 7.44 1.49
C LEU A 91 18.97 8.54 2.54
N GLU A 92 20.06 9.32 2.46
CA GLU A 92 20.24 10.51 3.32
C GLU A 92 19.14 11.56 3.07
N ALA A 93 18.80 11.84 1.82
CA ALA A 93 17.74 12.77 1.46
C ALA A 93 16.35 12.28 1.95
N VAL A 94 16.07 10.98 1.80
CA VAL A 94 14.85 10.32 2.29
C VAL A 94 14.72 10.44 3.81
N ALA A 95 15.80 10.16 4.54
CA ALA A 95 15.82 10.31 6.00
C ALA A 95 15.63 11.77 6.43
N LYS A 96 16.21 12.73 5.71
CA LYS A 96 16.03 14.18 5.94
C LYS A 96 14.59 14.64 5.68
N CYS A 97 13.88 14.04 4.73
CA CYS A 97 12.44 14.32 4.52
C CYS A 97 11.63 13.94 5.76
N GLY A 98 12.05 12.89 6.47
CA GLY A 98 11.46 12.43 7.72
C GLY A 98 11.01 10.96 7.71
N TYR A 99 11.03 10.30 6.55
CA TYR A 99 10.73 8.87 6.43
C TYR A 99 11.61 8.05 7.38
N LYS A 100 11.04 6.97 7.90
CA LYS A 100 11.73 6.02 8.80
C LYS A 100 11.91 4.65 8.20
N GLU A 101 11.20 4.37 7.12
CA GLU A 101 11.23 3.09 6.47
C GLU A 101 11.41 3.26 4.96
N VAL A 102 12.04 2.28 4.33
CA VAL A 102 12.12 2.17 2.88
C VAL A 102 11.77 0.76 2.43
N GLU A 103 11.09 0.68 1.30
CA GLU A 103 10.84 -0.55 0.56
C GLU A 103 11.66 -0.56 -0.73
N PHE A 104 12.23 -1.72 -1.06
CA PHE A 104 13.13 -1.85 -2.20
C PHE A 104 12.43 -2.37 -3.45
N ALA A 105 12.62 -1.69 -4.58
CA ALA A 105 12.28 -2.20 -5.92
C ALA A 105 13.55 -2.53 -6.72
N GLY A 106 14.40 -3.35 -6.12
CA GLY A 106 15.74 -3.67 -6.61
C GLY A 106 16.88 -3.12 -5.73
N TYR A 107 18.09 -3.63 -5.97
CA TYR A 107 19.27 -3.38 -5.14
C TYR A 107 20.44 -2.76 -5.93
N THR A 108 20.17 -2.22 -7.12
CA THR A 108 21.19 -1.71 -8.02
C THR A 108 21.23 -0.19 -8.05
N GLN A 109 22.41 0.34 -8.37
CA GLN A 109 22.64 1.77 -8.63
C GLN A 109 23.59 1.92 -9.83
N HIS A 110 23.88 3.15 -10.23
CA HIS A 110 24.84 3.37 -11.31
C HIS A 110 26.26 2.91 -10.91
N GLU A 111 26.89 2.05 -11.72
CA GLU A 111 28.17 1.41 -11.36
C GLU A 111 29.32 2.39 -11.24
N SER A 112 29.31 3.51 -11.96
CA SER A 112 30.39 4.51 -11.87
C SER A 112 30.50 5.17 -10.49
N ILE A 113 29.54 4.99 -9.60
CA ILE A 113 29.59 5.47 -8.22
C ILE A 113 30.66 4.70 -7.41
N LEU A 114 30.77 3.38 -7.60
CA LEU A 114 31.70 2.52 -6.85
C LEU A 114 32.70 1.75 -7.75
N GLY A 115 32.58 1.88 -9.07
CA GLY A 115 33.25 1.00 -10.04
C GLY A 115 32.67 -0.42 -10.09
N ARG A 116 31.55 -0.69 -9.40
CA ARG A 116 30.81 -1.96 -9.33
C ARG A 116 29.40 -1.72 -8.78
N GLN A 117 28.57 -2.76 -8.76
CA GLN A 117 27.33 -2.73 -7.97
C GLN A 117 27.61 -2.67 -6.47
N ILE A 118 26.70 -1.98 -5.77
CA ILE A 118 26.63 -1.99 -4.31
C ILE A 118 26.15 -3.36 -3.82
N THR A 119 26.60 -3.77 -2.64
CA THR A 119 26.18 -5.04 -2.02
C THR A 119 25.06 -4.82 -0.99
N PRO A 120 24.24 -5.84 -0.67
CA PRO A 120 23.24 -5.74 0.39
C PRO A 120 23.83 -5.31 1.75
N THR A 121 25.03 -5.77 2.10
CA THR A 121 25.72 -5.35 3.34
C THR A 121 26.05 -3.87 3.35
N GLU A 122 26.47 -3.31 2.22
CA GLU A 122 26.74 -1.86 2.09
C GLU A 122 25.44 -1.06 2.14
N ILE A 123 24.37 -1.53 1.48
CA ILE A 123 23.03 -0.92 1.61
C ILE A 123 22.60 -0.94 3.09
N ARG A 124 22.78 -2.05 3.80
CA ARG A 124 22.45 -2.14 5.23
C ARG A 124 23.20 -1.09 6.06
N ALA A 125 24.49 -0.89 5.81
CA ALA A 125 25.27 0.13 6.49
C ALA A 125 24.76 1.56 6.21
N LEU A 126 24.32 1.84 4.98
CA LEU A 126 23.71 3.13 4.62
C LEU A 126 22.36 3.34 5.31
N LEU A 127 21.52 2.31 5.42
CA LEU A 127 20.28 2.38 6.17
C LEU A 127 20.54 2.72 7.64
N ASP A 128 21.49 2.03 8.26
CA ASP A 128 21.87 2.24 9.66
C ASP A 128 22.44 3.64 9.93
N ALA A 129 23.31 4.13 9.04
CA ALA A 129 23.87 5.48 9.13
C ALA A 129 22.80 6.58 9.09
N ASN A 130 21.65 6.30 8.47
CA ASN A 130 20.56 7.24 8.31
C ASN A 130 19.37 6.97 9.25
N GLY A 131 19.44 5.94 10.10
CA GLY A 131 18.35 5.53 10.99
C GLY A 131 17.09 5.08 10.21
N LEU A 132 17.28 4.51 9.02
CA LEU A 132 16.22 3.96 8.19
C LEU A 132 16.11 2.44 8.39
N VAL A 133 14.88 1.92 8.27
CA VAL A 133 14.61 0.48 8.32
C VAL A 133 14.15 0.00 6.94
N ALA A 134 14.66 -1.13 6.48
CA ALA A 134 14.09 -1.82 5.33
C ALA A 134 12.79 -2.53 5.75
N ASN A 135 11.62 -2.10 5.26
CA ASN A 135 10.34 -2.66 5.68
C ASN A 135 9.72 -3.65 4.67
N GLY A 136 10.25 -3.72 3.44
CA GLY A 136 9.76 -4.62 2.40
C GLY A 136 10.65 -4.65 1.16
N THR A 137 10.25 -5.46 0.18
CA THR A 137 10.82 -5.47 -1.16
C THR A 137 9.82 -5.96 -2.21
N HIS A 138 9.94 -5.42 -3.41
CA HIS A 138 9.38 -5.95 -4.65
C HIS A 138 10.44 -6.77 -5.38
N THR A 139 10.54 -8.05 -5.04
CA THR A 139 11.37 -9.03 -5.77
C THR A 139 10.49 -10.00 -6.57
N THR A 140 11.09 -10.93 -7.31
CA THR A 140 10.35 -12.03 -7.94
C THR A 140 10.18 -13.17 -6.95
N ILE A 141 8.93 -13.54 -6.65
CA ILE A 141 8.66 -14.74 -5.84
C ILE A 141 8.78 -15.98 -6.74
N ASN A 142 9.92 -16.65 -6.65
CA ASN A 142 10.19 -17.88 -7.37
C ASN A 142 10.74 -18.95 -6.42
N PRO A 143 10.14 -20.16 -6.35
CA PRO A 143 10.63 -21.23 -5.48
C PRO A 143 12.12 -21.57 -5.60
N THR A 144 12.73 -21.36 -6.77
CA THR A 144 14.14 -21.69 -7.00
C THR A 144 15.11 -20.66 -6.43
N THR A 145 14.72 -19.39 -6.37
CA THR A 145 15.56 -18.28 -5.87
C THR A 145 15.12 -17.77 -4.50
N PHE A 146 13.99 -18.23 -3.97
CA PHE A 146 13.39 -17.67 -2.75
C PHE A 146 14.30 -17.71 -1.52
N GLU A 147 15.14 -18.75 -1.36
CA GLU A 147 16.11 -18.79 -0.26
C GLU A 147 17.14 -17.66 -0.34
N GLN A 148 17.63 -17.35 -1.54
CA GLN A 148 18.56 -16.24 -1.75
C GLN A 148 17.91 -14.89 -1.46
N GLU A 149 16.64 -14.70 -1.87
CA GLU A 149 15.90 -13.48 -1.55
C GLU A 149 15.69 -13.33 -0.04
N MET A 150 15.45 -14.43 0.69
CA MET A 150 15.37 -14.40 2.15
C MET A 150 16.73 -14.12 2.81
N ASP A 151 17.86 -14.56 2.24
CA ASP A 151 19.20 -14.21 2.70
C ASP A 151 19.46 -12.70 2.58
N ILE A 152 19.08 -12.11 1.45
CA ILE A 152 19.18 -10.66 1.21
C ILE A 152 18.29 -9.91 2.19
N ALA A 153 17.03 -10.33 2.34
CA ALA A 153 16.08 -9.72 3.26
C ALA A 153 16.61 -9.71 4.70
N GLN A 154 17.18 -10.81 5.17
CA GLN A 154 17.80 -10.88 6.49
C GLN A 154 19.05 -10.01 6.62
N THR A 155 19.89 -9.93 5.57
CA THR A 155 21.06 -9.04 5.53
C THR A 155 20.66 -7.57 5.67
N LEU A 156 19.57 -7.17 5.00
CA LEU A 156 19.02 -5.80 5.08
C LEU A 156 18.23 -5.56 6.38
N GLY A 157 17.90 -6.61 7.12
CA GLY A 157 17.14 -6.55 8.37
C GLY A 157 15.63 -6.45 8.18
N MET A 158 15.12 -6.83 7.01
CA MET A 158 13.69 -6.80 6.69
C MET A 158 12.88 -7.77 7.56
N LYS A 159 11.61 -7.43 7.78
CA LYS A 159 10.60 -8.32 8.36
C LYS A 159 9.58 -8.84 7.34
N ASN A 160 9.46 -8.15 6.21
CA ASN A 160 8.56 -8.51 5.14
C ASN A 160 9.37 -8.70 3.85
N ILE A 161 8.96 -9.69 3.04
CA ILE A 161 9.51 -9.99 1.72
C ILE A 161 8.34 -10.19 0.76
N GLY A 162 8.39 -9.63 -0.43
CA GLY A 162 7.26 -9.70 -1.35
C GLY A 162 7.60 -9.43 -2.79
N THR A 163 6.56 -9.16 -3.57
CA THR A 163 6.65 -8.84 -4.99
C THR A 163 5.68 -7.73 -5.33
N GLY A 164 6.04 -6.89 -6.32
CA GLY A 164 5.24 -5.79 -6.84
C GLY A 164 4.12 -6.20 -7.78
N GLY A 165 3.61 -7.43 -7.67
CA GLY A 165 2.61 -7.96 -8.60
C GLY A 165 1.74 -9.06 -8.01
N ASP A 166 0.67 -9.34 -8.75
CA ASP A 166 -0.35 -10.31 -8.34
C ASP A 166 0.19 -11.74 -8.29
N PRO A 167 -0.34 -12.62 -7.42
CA PRO A 167 0.06 -14.03 -7.37
C PRO A 167 -0.16 -14.79 -8.67
N SER A 168 -1.09 -14.31 -9.50
CA SER A 168 -1.42 -14.86 -10.82
C SER A 168 -1.98 -13.77 -11.73
N GLY A 169 -1.47 -13.69 -12.97
CA GLY A 169 -2.03 -12.82 -14.01
C GLY A 169 -3.27 -13.40 -14.71
N SER A 170 -3.78 -14.54 -14.24
CA SER A 170 -4.91 -15.23 -14.86
C SER A 170 -6.26 -14.76 -14.32
N ARG A 171 -7.31 -14.96 -15.13
CA ARG A 171 -8.72 -14.79 -14.71
C ARG A 171 -9.38 -16.09 -14.23
N TYR A 172 -8.69 -17.23 -14.31
CA TYR A 172 -9.30 -18.53 -14.03
C TYR A 172 -8.97 -19.02 -12.62
N LYS A 173 -9.98 -19.52 -11.90
CA LYS A 173 -9.86 -19.99 -10.52
C LYS A 173 -8.71 -21.00 -10.31
N ALA A 174 -8.55 -21.96 -11.23
CA ALA A 174 -7.53 -23.01 -11.11
C ALA A 174 -6.10 -22.46 -11.05
N ASP A 175 -5.81 -21.34 -11.73
CA ASP A 175 -4.48 -20.74 -11.71
C ASP A 175 -4.21 -20.01 -10.38
N TRP A 176 -5.27 -19.51 -9.74
CA TRP A 176 -5.20 -18.93 -8.38
C TRP A 176 -5.06 -20.02 -7.31
N ASP A 177 -5.67 -21.19 -7.51
CA ASP A 177 -5.45 -22.36 -6.66
C ASP A 177 -3.97 -22.79 -6.68
N ALA A 178 -3.40 -22.93 -7.89
CA ALA A 178 -1.99 -23.28 -8.07
C ALA A 178 -1.05 -22.22 -7.47
N ALA A 179 -1.36 -20.94 -7.62
CA ALA A 179 -0.62 -19.87 -6.96
C ALA A 179 -0.69 -20.01 -5.43
N ALA A 180 -1.87 -20.25 -4.85
CA ALA A 180 -2.03 -20.36 -3.40
C ALA A 180 -1.20 -21.51 -2.81
N ASP A 181 -1.09 -22.65 -3.50
CA ASP A 181 -0.23 -23.75 -3.08
C ASP A 181 1.24 -23.34 -2.97
N VAL A 182 1.76 -22.65 -4.00
CA VAL A 182 3.13 -22.13 -4.01
C VAL A 182 3.33 -21.11 -2.89
N TRP A 183 2.42 -20.14 -2.78
CA TRP A 183 2.51 -19.08 -1.79
C TRP A 183 2.41 -19.59 -0.35
N ASN A 184 1.58 -20.60 -0.08
CA ASN A 184 1.51 -21.26 1.22
C ASN A 184 2.83 -21.99 1.56
N ASP A 185 3.47 -22.63 0.58
CA ASP A 185 4.77 -23.28 0.80
C ASP A 185 5.89 -22.29 1.08
N LEU A 186 6.01 -21.26 0.26
CA LEU A 186 7.02 -20.21 0.44
C LEU A 186 6.77 -19.42 1.73
N GLY A 187 5.51 -19.14 2.06
CA GLY A 187 5.14 -18.47 3.32
C GLY A 187 5.54 -19.28 4.56
N ARG A 188 5.46 -20.62 4.51
CA ARG A 188 5.98 -21.49 5.59
C ARG A 188 7.51 -21.37 5.73
N LYS A 189 8.24 -21.29 4.62
CA LYS A 189 9.70 -21.10 4.61
C LYS A 189 10.07 -19.72 5.17
N ALA A 190 9.42 -18.66 4.70
CA ALA A 190 9.58 -17.30 5.20
C ALA A 190 9.34 -17.22 6.71
N LYS A 191 8.25 -17.81 7.20
CA LYS A 191 7.93 -17.80 8.64
C LYS A 191 9.01 -18.46 9.50
N LYS A 192 9.60 -19.59 9.05
CA LYS A 192 10.69 -20.26 9.77
C LYS A 192 11.91 -19.34 9.95
N ARG A 193 12.09 -18.37 9.05
CA ARG A 193 13.15 -17.37 9.07
C ARG A 193 12.73 -16.04 9.73
N GLY A 194 11.53 -15.99 10.31
CA GLY A 194 10.97 -14.81 10.95
C GLY A 194 10.52 -13.72 9.97
N LEU A 195 10.27 -14.08 8.71
CA LEU A 195 9.81 -13.18 7.65
C LEU A 195 8.32 -13.37 7.35
N ARG A 196 7.66 -12.31 6.87
CA ARG A 196 6.30 -12.33 6.32
C ARG A 196 6.37 -12.25 4.81
N LEU A 197 5.82 -13.24 4.12
CA LEU A 197 5.67 -13.22 2.67
C LEU A 197 4.40 -12.44 2.29
N TYR A 198 4.51 -11.45 1.40
CA TYR A 198 3.37 -10.70 0.89
C TYR A 198 3.36 -10.55 -0.63
N THR A 199 2.16 -10.36 -1.19
CA THR A 199 1.97 -9.87 -2.56
C THR A 199 1.49 -8.42 -2.49
N HIS A 200 2.03 -7.58 -3.37
CA HIS A 200 1.50 -6.26 -3.67
C HIS A 200 0.57 -6.36 -4.89
N ASN A 201 -0.62 -5.77 -4.78
CA ASN A 201 -1.68 -5.93 -5.79
C ASN A 201 -1.98 -4.66 -6.56
N HIS A 202 -2.32 -4.79 -7.85
CA HIS A 202 -2.85 -3.71 -8.68
C HIS A 202 -4.35 -3.85 -8.91
N HIS A 203 -4.95 -2.98 -9.72
CA HIS A 203 -6.41 -2.96 -9.90
C HIS A 203 -6.92 -4.28 -10.50
N ASP A 204 -6.15 -4.92 -11.36
CA ASP A 204 -6.52 -6.18 -12.00
C ASP A 204 -6.76 -7.29 -10.99
N ALA A 205 -6.04 -7.33 -9.87
CA ALA A 205 -6.24 -8.31 -8.79
C ALA A 205 -7.68 -8.34 -8.24
N TYR A 206 -8.43 -7.26 -8.43
CA TYR A 206 -9.80 -7.10 -7.92
C TYR A 206 -10.88 -7.34 -8.97
N ASP A 207 -10.51 -7.74 -10.19
CA ASP A 207 -11.47 -8.20 -11.19
C ASP A 207 -12.05 -9.58 -10.81
N PHE A 208 -13.17 -9.93 -11.43
CA PHE A 208 -13.92 -11.14 -11.16
C PHE A 208 -13.26 -12.38 -11.77
N LEU A 209 -13.24 -13.47 -11.00
CA LEU A 209 -12.82 -14.77 -11.49
C LEU A 209 -13.81 -15.31 -12.52
N LEU A 210 -13.28 -16.01 -13.51
CA LEU A 210 -14.05 -16.97 -14.28
C LEU A 210 -13.95 -18.36 -13.63
N ASP A 211 -15.06 -18.75 -13.04
CA ASP A 211 -15.21 -19.94 -12.20
C ASP A 211 -16.54 -20.67 -12.41
N ALA A 212 -17.38 -20.19 -13.34
CA ALA A 212 -18.70 -20.78 -13.63
C ALA A 212 -19.10 -20.69 -15.11
N GLY A 213 -20.28 -21.25 -15.40
CA GLY A 213 -20.93 -21.17 -16.71
C GLY A 213 -20.38 -22.19 -17.72
N PRO A 214 -20.75 -22.03 -19.02
CA PRO A 214 -20.27 -22.93 -20.06
C PRO A 214 -18.75 -22.80 -20.21
N LEU A 215 -18.13 -23.87 -20.68
CA LEU A 215 -16.70 -23.92 -20.93
C LEU A 215 -16.37 -23.36 -22.33
N ASP A 216 -15.21 -22.71 -22.45
CA ASP A 216 -14.62 -22.33 -23.73
C ASP A 216 -14.03 -23.56 -24.45
N ALA A 217 -13.46 -23.35 -25.64
CA ALA A 217 -12.84 -24.42 -26.43
C ALA A 217 -11.66 -25.11 -25.72
N ASN A 218 -11.09 -24.50 -24.68
CA ASN A 218 -10.00 -25.06 -23.87
C ASN A 218 -10.53 -25.68 -22.56
N GLY A 219 -11.84 -25.85 -22.42
CA GLY A 219 -12.44 -26.42 -21.22
C GLY A 219 -12.45 -25.46 -20.01
N ARG A 220 -12.30 -24.14 -20.22
CA ARG A 220 -12.24 -23.16 -19.11
C ARG A 220 -13.55 -22.41 -18.92
N PRO A 221 -13.95 -22.10 -17.67
CA PRO A 221 -15.17 -21.36 -17.40
C PRO A 221 -15.21 -20.00 -18.11
N THR A 222 -16.40 -19.59 -18.54
CA THR A 222 -16.59 -18.32 -19.27
C THR A 222 -17.41 -17.29 -18.50
N ARG A 223 -17.88 -17.62 -17.29
CA ARG A 223 -18.72 -16.77 -16.44
C ARG A 223 -18.18 -16.73 -15.02
N SER A 224 -18.71 -15.82 -14.22
CA SER A 224 -18.32 -15.62 -12.83
C SER A 224 -19.45 -15.93 -11.86
N THR A 225 -19.10 -16.40 -10.66
CA THR A 225 -19.98 -16.43 -9.49
C THR A 225 -20.06 -15.08 -8.77
N GLY A 226 -19.24 -14.10 -9.17
CA GLY A 226 -19.06 -12.82 -8.50
C GLY A 226 -17.88 -12.79 -7.53
N LEU A 227 -17.11 -13.87 -7.39
CA LEU A 227 -15.87 -13.88 -6.60
C LEU A 227 -14.79 -13.06 -7.30
N ARG A 228 -14.16 -12.13 -6.58
CA ARG A 228 -12.98 -11.41 -7.07
C ARG A 228 -11.72 -12.24 -6.86
N LYS A 229 -10.77 -12.07 -7.77
CA LYS A 229 -9.50 -12.80 -7.82
C LYS A 229 -8.73 -12.77 -6.49
N LEU A 230 -8.40 -11.59 -5.99
CA LEU A 230 -7.64 -11.45 -4.75
C LEU A 230 -8.45 -11.84 -3.51
N GLU A 231 -9.76 -11.54 -3.49
CA GLU A 231 -10.64 -11.94 -2.39
C GLU A 231 -10.73 -13.47 -2.26
N TYR A 232 -10.80 -14.17 -3.39
CA TYR A 232 -10.72 -15.62 -3.43
C TYR A 232 -9.38 -16.13 -2.87
N PHE A 233 -8.27 -15.50 -3.27
CA PHE A 233 -6.93 -15.82 -2.78
C PHE A 233 -6.79 -15.68 -1.26
N PHE A 234 -7.42 -14.68 -0.65
CA PHE A 234 -7.45 -14.53 0.81
C PHE A 234 -8.03 -15.75 1.51
N GLY A 235 -9.09 -16.32 0.93
CA GLY A 235 -9.81 -17.47 1.48
C GLY A 235 -9.09 -18.81 1.34
N ILE A 236 -8.18 -18.93 0.36
CA ILE A 236 -7.43 -20.18 0.09
C ILE A 236 -5.96 -20.13 0.51
N THR A 237 -5.49 -18.99 1.00
CA THR A 237 -4.16 -18.87 1.61
C THR A 237 -4.22 -18.90 3.12
N ASP A 238 -3.23 -19.53 3.75
CA ASP A 238 -3.15 -19.65 5.19
C ASP A 238 -2.76 -18.29 5.81
N PRO A 239 -3.59 -17.72 6.70
CA PRO A 239 -3.34 -16.41 7.30
C PRO A 239 -2.09 -16.35 8.17
N ARG A 240 -1.50 -17.50 8.52
CA ARG A 240 -0.27 -17.59 9.29
C ARG A 240 0.99 -17.43 8.46
N TYR A 241 0.88 -17.52 7.13
CA TYR A 241 2.01 -17.65 6.20
C TYR A 241 1.98 -16.62 5.06
N VAL A 242 0.80 -16.17 4.62
CA VAL A 242 0.65 -15.26 3.48
C VAL A 242 -0.04 -13.96 3.91
N PHE A 243 0.62 -12.84 3.64
CA PHE A 243 0.21 -11.48 3.95
C PHE A 243 0.03 -10.67 2.65
N PHE A 244 -0.39 -9.41 2.77
CA PHE A 244 -0.71 -8.56 1.64
C PHE A 244 -0.18 -7.15 1.84
N GLU A 245 0.27 -6.55 0.74
CA GLU A 245 0.49 -5.11 0.63
C GLU A 245 -0.58 -4.55 -0.31
N MET A 246 -1.63 -3.94 0.26
CA MET A 246 -2.64 -3.34 -0.60
C MET A 246 -2.13 -2.00 -1.12
N ASP A 247 -2.10 -1.83 -2.43
CA ASP A 247 -2.07 -0.50 -3.02
C ASP A 247 -3.45 0.15 -2.94
N ILE A 248 -3.53 1.25 -2.19
CA ILE A 248 -4.78 1.94 -1.90
C ILE A 248 -5.31 2.63 -3.16
N TYR A 249 -4.44 3.25 -3.97
CA TYR A 249 -4.84 3.87 -5.23
C TYR A 249 -5.39 2.84 -6.20
N TRP A 250 -4.66 1.75 -6.42
CA TRP A 250 -5.10 0.72 -7.36
C TRP A 250 -6.37 0.01 -6.88
N ALA A 251 -6.61 -0.07 -5.56
CA ALA A 251 -7.87 -0.51 -4.99
C ALA A 251 -9.04 0.45 -5.33
N TYR A 252 -8.82 1.77 -5.34
CA TYR A 252 -9.83 2.75 -5.80
C TYR A 252 -9.99 2.77 -7.33
N VAL A 253 -8.93 2.51 -8.11
CA VAL A 253 -9.02 2.25 -9.55
C VAL A 253 -9.87 1.01 -9.82
N ALA A 254 -9.66 -0.07 -9.06
CA ALA A 254 -10.49 -1.28 -9.17
C ALA A 254 -11.98 -1.00 -8.91
N ARG A 255 -12.29 -0.17 -7.90
CA ARG A 255 -13.66 0.28 -7.63
C ARG A 255 -14.27 1.03 -8.82
N PHE A 256 -13.46 1.77 -9.58
CA PHE A 256 -13.90 2.44 -10.80
C PHE A 256 -14.05 1.47 -11.98
N ARG A 257 -13.08 0.57 -12.20
CA ARG A 257 -13.02 -0.30 -13.40
C ARG A 257 -13.89 -1.55 -13.32
N HIS A 258 -13.89 -2.24 -12.18
CA HIS A 258 -14.38 -3.62 -12.08
C HIS A 258 -15.75 -3.69 -11.40
N GLN A 259 -16.74 -3.05 -12.02
CA GLN A 259 -18.08 -2.86 -11.44
C GLN A 259 -19.07 -3.97 -11.79
N THR A 260 -18.83 -4.72 -12.87
CA THR A 260 -19.80 -5.70 -13.36
C THR A 260 -19.14 -7.01 -13.78
N TYR A 261 -19.92 -8.10 -13.72
CA TYR A 261 -19.54 -9.40 -14.24
C TYR A 261 -20.74 -10.08 -14.90
N THR A 262 -20.48 -11.09 -15.72
CA THR A 262 -21.53 -11.94 -16.30
C THR A 262 -21.71 -13.20 -15.46
N ASP A 263 -22.90 -13.39 -14.89
CA ASP A 263 -23.21 -14.54 -14.06
C ASP A 263 -23.31 -15.85 -14.86
N LYS A 264 -23.42 -16.98 -14.15
CA LYS A 264 -23.55 -18.33 -14.74
C LYS A 264 -24.72 -18.50 -15.72
N ARG A 265 -25.74 -17.64 -15.65
CA ARG A 265 -26.92 -17.64 -16.53
C ARG A 265 -26.77 -16.68 -17.71
N GLY A 266 -25.69 -15.91 -17.77
CA GLY A 266 -25.42 -14.94 -18.82
C GLY A 266 -25.93 -13.53 -18.52
N ASN A 267 -26.43 -13.25 -17.31
CA ASN A 267 -26.90 -11.91 -16.97
C ASN A 267 -25.75 -11.05 -16.43
N THR A 268 -25.76 -9.77 -16.76
CA THR A 268 -24.86 -8.79 -16.13
C THR A 268 -25.29 -8.55 -14.69
N GLN A 269 -24.34 -8.65 -13.77
CA GLN A 269 -24.48 -8.32 -12.36
C GLN A 269 -23.57 -7.15 -12.02
N THR A 270 -24.01 -6.29 -11.11
CA THR A 270 -23.19 -5.20 -10.57
C THR A 270 -22.75 -5.53 -9.16
N ASP A 271 -21.46 -5.42 -8.92
CA ASP A 271 -20.86 -5.50 -7.60
C ASP A 271 -19.72 -4.48 -7.51
N LEU A 272 -19.75 -3.64 -6.48
CA LEU A 272 -18.83 -2.53 -6.31
C LEU A 272 -17.79 -2.87 -5.27
N PHE A 273 -16.52 -2.89 -5.68
CA PHE A 273 -15.40 -3.13 -4.79
C PHE A 273 -15.23 -1.98 -3.79
N ASP A 274 -14.97 -2.30 -2.52
CA ASP A 274 -14.63 -1.32 -1.50
C ASP A 274 -13.31 -1.71 -0.78
N PRO A 275 -12.25 -0.88 -0.89
CA PRO A 275 -10.96 -1.17 -0.27
C PRO A 275 -11.04 -1.37 1.25
N ILE A 276 -11.87 -0.58 1.94
CA ILE A 276 -11.98 -0.62 3.40
C ILE A 276 -12.67 -1.91 3.84
N LEU A 277 -13.76 -2.30 3.17
CA LEU A 277 -14.46 -3.55 3.49
C LEU A 277 -13.65 -4.81 3.19
N THR A 278 -12.60 -4.67 2.37
CA THR A 278 -11.67 -5.75 2.04
C THR A 278 -10.62 -5.95 3.15
N VAL A 279 -10.11 -4.85 3.71
CA VAL A 279 -9.04 -4.86 4.71
C VAL A 279 -9.58 -5.02 6.12
N ALA A 280 -10.56 -4.21 6.53
CA ALA A 280 -10.98 -4.09 7.93
C ALA A 280 -11.36 -5.43 8.60
N PRO A 281 -12.05 -6.38 7.92
CA PRO A 281 -12.38 -7.68 8.53
C PRO A 281 -11.18 -8.59 8.84
N GLN A 282 -10.02 -8.31 8.27
CA GLN A 282 -8.82 -9.14 8.35
C GLN A 282 -7.55 -8.27 8.41
N THR A 283 -7.64 -7.15 9.13
CA THR A 283 -6.66 -6.05 9.12
C THR A 283 -5.21 -6.52 9.30
N THR A 284 -4.95 -7.48 10.19
CA THR A 284 -3.59 -8.00 10.44
C THR A 284 -3.03 -8.89 9.33
N ARG A 285 -3.77 -9.15 8.25
CA ARG A 285 -3.26 -9.74 7.00
C ARG A 285 -2.56 -8.71 6.12
N PHE A 286 -2.75 -7.41 6.39
CA PHE A 286 -2.21 -6.29 5.63
C PHE A 286 -1.19 -5.49 6.46
N PRO A 287 0.04 -6.00 6.64
CA PRO A 287 1.08 -5.25 7.35
C PRO A 287 1.52 -3.99 6.59
N LEU A 288 1.44 -3.99 5.27
CA LEU A 288 1.97 -2.93 4.42
C LEU A 288 0.86 -2.35 3.55
N PHE A 289 0.99 -1.08 3.18
CA PHE A 289 0.17 -0.40 2.19
C PHE A 289 1.02 0.46 1.29
N HIS A 290 0.68 0.48 0.01
CA HIS A 290 1.10 1.59 -0.85
C HIS A 290 0.10 2.72 -0.75
N ALA A 291 0.58 3.84 -0.22
CA ALA A 291 -0.14 5.09 -0.07
C ALA A 291 0.17 5.99 -1.30
N LYS A 292 -0.37 5.57 -2.44
CA LYS A 292 -0.36 6.28 -3.72
C LYS A 292 -1.66 7.07 -3.86
N ASP A 293 -1.61 8.28 -4.39
CA ASP A 293 -2.79 9.17 -4.44
C ASP A 293 -3.10 9.60 -5.88
N GLY A 294 -4.34 10.04 -6.09
CA GLY A 294 -4.82 10.46 -7.40
C GLY A 294 -6.01 11.39 -7.33
N VAL A 295 -6.05 12.36 -8.26
CA VAL A 295 -7.22 13.20 -8.52
C VAL A 295 -8.19 12.40 -9.39
N ARG A 296 -9.47 12.38 -9.03
CA ARG A 296 -10.51 11.71 -9.82
C ARG A 296 -10.60 12.33 -11.21
N ASN A 297 -10.42 11.49 -12.21
CA ASN A 297 -10.60 11.84 -13.61
C ASN A 297 -11.39 10.72 -14.31
N PRO A 298 -12.73 10.78 -14.34
CA PRO A 298 -13.56 9.79 -15.01
C PRO A 298 -13.34 9.68 -16.53
N ALA A 299 -12.64 10.65 -17.14
CA ALA A 299 -12.27 10.58 -18.55
C ALA A 299 -10.97 9.78 -18.79
N ALA A 300 -10.16 9.54 -17.75
CA ALA A 300 -9.00 8.65 -17.82
C ALA A 300 -9.45 7.18 -17.74
N GLY A 301 -8.69 6.28 -18.37
CA GLY A 301 -9.02 4.84 -18.39
C GLY A 301 -9.07 4.20 -16.99
N ASP A 302 -8.23 4.68 -16.07
CA ASP A 302 -8.21 4.22 -14.67
C ASP A 302 -9.10 5.04 -13.74
N GLY A 303 -9.72 6.11 -14.25
CA GLY A 303 -10.60 6.97 -13.46
C GLY A 303 -9.87 7.97 -12.55
N TYR A 304 -8.54 8.04 -12.60
CA TYR A 304 -7.70 8.91 -11.78
C TYR A 304 -6.45 9.37 -12.53
N ASP A 305 -5.95 10.56 -12.17
CA ASP A 305 -4.61 11.05 -12.51
C ASP A 305 -3.75 11.05 -11.24
N MET A 306 -2.64 10.32 -11.29
CA MET A 306 -1.76 10.12 -10.13
C MET A 306 -1.08 11.42 -9.67
N THR A 307 -0.98 11.62 -8.37
CA THR A 307 -0.38 12.82 -7.75
C THR A 307 0.33 12.49 -6.43
N ALA A 308 0.96 13.49 -5.82
CA ALA A 308 1.57 13.36 -4.49
C ALA A 308 0.48 13.08 -3.43
N LEU A 309 0.83 12.32 -2.38
CA LEU A 309 -0.12 11.97 -1.32
C LEU A 309 -0.66 13.23 -0.64
N GLY A 310 -1.97 13.28 -0.44
CA GLY A 310 -2.69 14.40 0.18
C GLY A 310 -3.00 15.54 -0.78
N VAL A 311 -2.63 15.42 -2.06
CA VAL A 311 -3.05 16.34 -3.13
C VAL A 311 -4.24 15.78 -3.91
N GLY A 312 -4.44 14.45 -3.88
CA GLY A 312 -5.51 13.78 -4.59
C GLY A 312 -6.80 13.68 -3.79
N ASP A 313 -7.71 12.86 -4.31
CA ASP A 313 -9.07 12.69 -3.80
C ASP A 313 -9.26 11.41 -2.96
N ILE A 314 -8.19 10.64 -2.72
CA ILE A 314 -8.27 9.42 -1.91
C ILE A 314 -8.31 9.79 -0.43
N ASN A 315 -9.34 9.30 0.27
CA ASN A 315 -9.55 9.60 1.69
C ASN A 315 -8.72 8.69 2.59
N PHE A 316 -7.41 8.97 2.70
CA PHE A 316 -6.51 8.23 3.59
C PHE A 316 -6.85 8.36 5.07
N GLN A 317 -7.41 9.51 5.48
CA GLN A 317 -7.88 9.71 6.84
C GLN A 317 -8.90 8.62 7.21
N GLN A 318 -9.97 8.49 6.40
CA GLN A 318 -10.98 7.47 6.61
C GLN A 318 -10.41 6.06 6.50
N PHE A 319 -9.54 5.81 5.51
CA PHE A 319 -8.97 4.48 5.30
C PHE A 319 -8.21 4.00 6.54
N PHE A 320 -7.22 4.77 7.01
CA PHE A 320 -6.39 4.39 8.15
C PHE A 320 -7.14 4.43 9.49
N GLU A 321 -8.16 5.28 9.65
CA GLU A 321 -9.00 5.27 10.85
C GLU A 321 -9.84 4.00 10.96
N VAL A 322 -10.42 3.54 9.86
CA VAL A 322 -11.38 2.43 9.86
C VAL A 322 -10.70 1.06 9.94
N ILE A 323 -9.53 0.89 9.30
CA ILE A 323 -8.82 -0.40 9.33
C ILE A 323 -8.20 -0.73 10.70
N GLY A 324 -8.02 0.26 11.57
CA GLY A 324 -7.49 0.07 12.92
C GLY A 324 -5.99 -0.24 12.97
N GLU A 325 -5.53 -0.91 14.05
CA GLU A 325 -4.18 -1.48 14.21
C GLU A 325 -2.99 -0.57 13.76
N GLN A 326 -3.07 0.73 14.06
CA GLN A 326 -2.10 1.76 13.62
C GLN A 326 -0.63 1.40 13.81
N ASN A 327 -0.30 0.67 14.89
CA ASN A 327 1.07 0.28 15.21
C ASN A 327 1.59 -0.89 14.38
N PHE A 328 0.70 -1.68 13.77
CA PHE A 328 1.01 -2.83 12.93
C PHE A 328 1.18 -2.44 11.46
N HIS A 329 0.46 -1.43 10.99
CA HIS A 329 0.46 -1.03 9.58
C HIS A 329 1.58 -0.08 9.24
N HIS A 330 2.17 -0.29 8.06
CA HIS A 330 3.21 0.55 7.48
C HIS A 330 2.69 1.18 6.20
N ALA A 331 2.79 2.50 6.07
CA ALA A 331 2.34 3.23 4.89
C ALA A 331 3.57 3.62 4.06
N ASN A 332 3.74 2.97 2.92
CA ASN A 332 4.79 3.26 1.94
C ASN A 332 4.23 4.24 0.91
N TRP A 333 4.72 5.48 0.88
CA TRP A 333 4.39 6.37 -0.23
C TRP A 333 4.92 5.80 -1.55
N GLU A 334 4.05 5.77 -2.56
CA GLU A 334 4.42 5.46 -3.94
C GLU A 334 3.84 6.49 -4.93
N ASN A 335 4.59 6.81 -5.98
CA ASN A 335 4.05 7.44 -7.19
C ASN A 335 4.84 7.00 -8.45
N ASP A 336 4.13 6.44 -9.43
CA ASP A 336 4.74 5.90 -10.66
C ASP A 336 5.31 7.00 -11.55
N ASN A 337 4.67 8.17 -11.53
CA ASN A 337 4.98 9.34 -12.34
C ASN A 337 5.87 10.35 -11.59
N ALA A 338 6.45 9.96 -10.45
CA ALA A 338 7.32 10.82 -9.65
C ALA A 338 8.56 11.33 -10.41
N PRO A 339 9.27 10.51 -11.22
CA PRO A 339 10.42 11.00 -11.99
C PRO A 339 10.08 12.16 -12.94
N GLY A 340 10.88 13.23 -12.89
CA GLY A 340 10.72 14.42 -13.75
C GLY A 340 11.61 14.41 -15.00
N GLY A 341 12.38 13.33 -15.20
CA GLY A 341 13.35 13.21 -16.28
C GLY A 341 14.45 14.27 -16.25
N ALA A 342 15.12 14.46 -17.38
CA ALA A 342 16.23 15.44 -17.48
C ALA A 342 15.78 16.90 -17.31
N ALA A 343 14.50 17.20 -17.58
CA ALA A 343 13.96 18.55 -17.45
C ALA A 343 13.75 18.97 -15.98
N ASN A 344 13.46 18.00 -15.10
CA ASN A 344 13.31 18.23 -13.66
C ASN A 344 13.86 17.04 -12.86
N PRO A 345 15.19 16.88 -12.76
CA PRO A 345 15.80 15.72 -12.11
C PRO A 345 15.48 15.65 -10.61
N GLY A 346 15.08 16.76 -9.97
CA GLY A 346 14.73 16.79 -8.54
C GLY A 346 13.28 16.41 -8.23
N GLN A 347 12.43 16.18 -9.25
CA GLN A 347 10.99 16.07 -9.08
C GLN A 347 10.58 14.96 -8.10
N SER A 348 11.18 13.77 -8.21
CA SER A 348 10.79 12.62 -7.38
C SER A 348 11.03 12.87 -5.90
N LEU A 349 12.16 13.48 -5.55
CA LEU A 349 12.49 13.88 -4.18
C LEU A 349 11.60 15.04 -3.67
N GLN A 350 11.22 15.98 -4.55
CA GLN A 350 10.27 17.04 -4.20
C GLN A 350 8.88 16.46 -3.88
N GLN A 351 8.39 15.52 -4.70
CA GLN A 351 7.13 14.83 -4.44
C GLN A 351 7.19 13.96 -3.18
N ALA A 352 8.34 13.35 -2.90
CA ALA A 352 8.56 12.62 -1.66
C ALA A 352 8.39 13.51 -0.43
N GLN A 353 8.93 14.74 -0.48
CA GLN A 353 8.80 15.72 0.60
C GLN A 353 7.35 16.19 0.79
N ILE A 354 6.65 16.52 -0.30
CA ILE A 354 5.23 16.92 -0.26
C ILE A 354 4.39 15.80 0.37
N SER A 355 4.58 14.57 -0.11
CA SER A 355 3.83 13.40 0.35
C SER A 355 4.12 13.07 1.81
N TYR A 356 5.38 13.21 2.27
CA TYR A 356 5.71 13.03 3.68
C TYR A 356 5.02 14.06 4.56
N THR A 357 5.06 15.35 4.19
CA THR A 357 4.40 16.43 4.94
C THR A 357 2.91 16.11 5.10
N ASN A 358 2.22 15.82 4.00
CA ASN A 358 0.78 15.52 4.03
C ASN A 358 0.45 14.24 4.81
N MET A 359 1.24 13.17 4.64
CA MET A 359 1.11 11.95 5.44
C MET A 359 1.33 12.24 6.94
N SER A 360 2.20 13.19 7.26
CA SER A 360 2.55 13.54 8.64
C SER A 360 1.46 14.28 9.38
N GLU A 361 0.59 14.98 8.64
CA GLU A 361 -0.52 15.80 9.13
C GLU A 361 -1.81 14.99 9.38
N LEU A 362 -1.87 13.75 8.89
CA LEU A 362 -2.95 12.83 9.24
C LEU A 362 -2.94 12.54 10.75
N THR A 363 -4.03 12.88 11.43
CA THR A 363 -4.14 12.83 12.90
C THR A 363 -5.42 12.14 13.34
N ILE A 364 -5.38 11.48 14.50
CA ILE A 364 -6.55 10.93 15.18
C ILE A 364 -6.68 11.58 16.56
N TYR A 365 -7.89 11.81 17.03
CA TYR A 365 -8.13 12.36 18.37
C TYR A 365 -8.43 11.24 19.37
N ARG A 366 -7.68 11.21 20.47
CA ARG A 366 -7.83 10.25 21.58
C ARG A 366 -8.21 10.98 22.85
N LYS A 367 -8.88 10.29 23.78
CA LYS A 367 -9.32 10.81 25.08
C LYS A 367 -8.36 10.50 26.21
#